data_AF-A0A6L4A8H1-F1
#
_entry.id   AF-A0A6L4A8H1-F1
#
_cell.length_a   1.000
_cell.length_b   1.000
_cell.length_c   1.000
_cell.angle_alpha   90.00
_cell.angle_beta   90.00
_cell.angle_gamma   90.00
#
_symmetry.space_group_name_H-M   'P 1'
#
loop_
_entity.id
_entity.type
_entity.pdbx_description
1 polymer ?
#
loop_
_entity_poly.entity_id
_entity_poly.type
_entity_poly.pdbx_seq_one_letter_code
_entity_poly.pdbx_strand_id
1 'polypeptide(L)'
;MGYTTEFKGRFKLDKPLKQEHRAYLLAFSEHRHCQWDIEKVKLLSDPIREAANLPIGKDAGYFVGNVPDRSFVMNSNKAPKSQPSLYCKWVPSEDGEGIEWNGEEKFYFWEEWLWYLLVEFLEPWGYTLNGTVTWKGEAEDDYGVIIMRDNIDEVIWQGKG
;
A
#
# COMPACT_ATOMS: atom_id res chain seq x y z
N MET A 1 -11.50 -15.05 13.43
CA MET A 1 -11.02 -15.83 12.28
C MET A 1 -10.94 -14.89 11.10
N GLY A 2 -9.85 -14.91 10.34
CA GLY A 2 -9.64 -14.05 9.18
C GLY A 2 -9.10 -14.88 8.02
N TYR A 3 -9.35 -14.41 6.80
CA TYR A 3 -8.96 -15.06 5.55
C TYR A 3 -7.57 -14.60 5.15
N THR A 4 -6.72 -15.53 4.74
CA THR A 4 -5.36 -15.23 4.26
C THR A 4 -5.24 -15.47 2.77
N THR A 5 -4.54 -14.56 2.10
CA THR A 5 -4.16 -14.68 0.71
C THR A 5 -2.64 -14.57 0.64
N GLU A 6 -2.00 -15.56 0.02
CA GLU A 6 -0.57 -15.56 -0.25
C GLU A 6 -0.30 -15.03 -1.65
N PHE A 7 0.77 -14.27 -1.79
CA PHE A 7 1.21 -13.72 -3.08
C PHE A 7 2.63 -14.20 -3.40
N LYS A 8 2.91 -14.46 -4.68
CA LYS A 8 4.24 -14.85 -5.16
C LYS A 8 4.61 -14.06 -6.41
N GLY A 9 5.85 -13.58 -6.41
CA GLY A 9 6.38 -12.68 -7.43
C GLY A 9 6.44 -11.24 -6.94
N ARG A 10 6.82 -10.36 -7.85
CA ARG A 10 6.87 -8.91 -7.64
C ARG A 10 6.48 -8.20 -8.91
N PHE A 11 5.93 -7.00 -8.75
CA PHE A 11 5.85 -6.06 -9.85
C PHE A 11 7.19 -5.32 -9.97
N LYS A 12 7.63 -5.04 -11.19
CA LYS A 12 8.85 -4.31 -11.51
C LYS A 12 8.52 -2.87 -11.84
N LEU A 13 9.34 -1.97 -11.35
CA LEU A 13 9.34 -0.56 -11.74
C LEU A 13 10.21 -0.39 -13.00
N ASP A 14 9.89 0.61 -13.81
CA ASP A 14 10.70 1.01 -14.98
C ASP A 14 12.09 1.54 -14.59
N LYS A 15 12.23 2.04 -13.36
CA LYS A 15 13.47 2.52 -12.76
C LYS A 15 13.44 2.35 -11.23
N PRO A 16 14.61 2.24 -10.57
CA PRO A 16 14.66 2.14 -9.11
C PRO A 16 13.98 3.31 -8.40
N LEU A 17 13.35 3.03 -7.25
CA LEU A 17 12.82 4.06 -6.38
C LEU A 17 13.93 4.99 -5.90
N LYS A 18 13.61 6.29 -5.83
CA LYS A 18 14.43 7.23 -5.07
C LYS A 18 14.38 6.86 -3.60
N GLN A 19 15.42 7.22 -2.86
CA GLN A 19 15.56 6.86 -1.45
C GLN A 19 14.36 7.36 -0.62
N GLU A 20 13.92 8.59 -0.86
CA GLU A 20 12.78 9.23 -0.19
C GLU A 20 11.45 8.52 -0.49
N HIS A 21 11.21 8.11 -1.74
CA HIS A 21 9.99 7.39 -2.12
C HIS A 21 9.96 6.00 -1.51
N ARG A 22 11.10 5.29 -1.52
CA ARG A 22 11.23 3.97 -0.88
C ARG A 22 10.99 4.07 0.62
N ALA A 23 11.62 5.03 1.29
CA ALA A 23 11.45 5.26 2.72
C ALA A 23 9.99 5.56 3.07
N TYR A 24 9.30 6.36 2.27
CA TYR A 24 7.89 6.64 2.46
C TYR A 24 7.02 5.38 2.30
N LEU A 25 7.17 4.62 1.21
CA LEU A 25 6.34 3.45 0.97
C LEU A 25 6.55 2.36 2.04
N LEU A 26 7.78 2.20 2.55
CA LEU A 26 8.07 1.33 3.69
C LEU A 26 7.34 1.81 4.95
N ALA A 27 7.52 3.07 5.32
CA ALA A 27 6.85 3.64 6.49
C ALA A 27 5.31 3.57 6.36
N PHE A 28 4.78 3.79 5.16
CA PHE A 28 3.37 3.70 4.85
C PHE A 28 2.83 2.29 5.09
N SER A 29 3.54 1.25 4.65
CA SER A 29 3.12 -0.14 4.84
C SER A 29 3.18 -0.63 6.30
N GLU A 30 4.14 -0.11 7.08
CA GLU A 30 4.26 -0.41 8.50
C GLU A 30 3.21 0.36 9.33
N HIS A 31 2.71 1.47 8.77
CA HIS A 31 1.76 2.32 9.44
C HIS A 31 0.36 1.72 9.44
N ARG A 32 -0.27 1.71 10.62
CA ARG A 32 -1.68 1.35 10.71
C ARG A 32 -2.54 2.55 10.32
N HIS A 33 -3.21 2.45 9.18
CA HIS A 33 -4.04 3.50 8.61
C HIS A 33 -5.34 3.70 9.40
N CYS A 34 -5.30 4.54 10.44
CA CYS A 34 -6.47 4.88 11.26
C CYS A 34 -7.10 6.19 10.78
N GLN A 35 -8.35 6.43 11.15
CA GLN A 35 -8.97 7.73 10.96
C GLN A 35 -8.35 8.70 11.97
N TRP A 36 -7.53 9.62 11.48
CA TRP A 36 -6.80 10.62 12.28
C TRP A 36 -7.63 11.86 12.58
N ASP A 37 -7.29 12.54 13.67
CA ASP A 37 -7.66 13.93 13.87
C ASP A 37 -6.73 14.81 13.02
N ILE A 38 -7.20 15.17 11.82
CA ILE A 38 -6.44 15.93 10.83
C ILE A 38 -5.88 17.25 11.39
N GLU A 39 -6.63 17.90 12.28
CA GLU A 39 -6.23 19.19 12.85
C GLU A 39 -5.05 19.05 13.80
N LYS A 40 -4.89 17.88 14.43
CA LYS A 40 -3.76 17.59 15.31
C LYS A 40 -2.56 17.04 14.55
N VAL A 41 -2.75 16.06 13.67
CA VAL A 41 -1.61 15.41 12.97
C VAL A 41 -0.92 16.34 12.00
N LYS A 42 -1.62 17.33 11.42
CA LYS A 42 -0.99 18.36 10.56
C LYS A 42 0.01 19.26 11.30
N LEU A 43 -0.01 19.27 12.64
CA LEU A 43 0.92 20.04 13.47
C LEU A 43 2.16 19.22 13.85
N LEU A 44 2.16 17.91 13.57
CA LEU A 44 3.28 17.02 13.85
C LEU A 44 4.27 17.06 12.67
N SER A 45 5.55 16.93 13.01
CA SER A 45 6.59 16.72 11.99
C SER A 45 6.45 15.32 11.41
N ASP A 46 6.48 15.22 10.09
CA ASP A 46 6.49 13.95 9.36
C ASP A 46 7.60 14.00 8.29
N PRO A 47 8.87 13.88 8.71
CA PRO A 47 10.01 14.12 7.83
C PRO A 47 10.10 13.12 6.69
N ILE A 48 9.57 11.90 6.86
CA ILE A 48 9.56 10.87 5.80
C ILE A 48 8.58 11.28 4.69
N ARG A 49 7.36 11.67 5.04
CA ARG A 49 6.36 12.19 4.08
C ARG A 49 6.82 13.49 3.41
N GLU A 50 7.39 14.39 4.20
CA GLU A 50 7.91 15.67 3.70
C GLU A 50 9.09 15.47 2.73
N ALA A 51 10.00 14.55 3.01
CA ALA A 51 11.11 14.20 2.10
C ALA A 51 10.62 13.64 0.77
N ALA A 52 9.51 12.90 0.76
CA ALA A 52 8.86 12.40 -0.45
C ALA A 52 7.99 13.46 -1.17
N ASN A 53 8.02 14.72 -0.71
CA ASN A 53 7.27 15.86 -1.23
C ASN A 53 5.75 15.62 -1.29
N LEU A 54 5.21 14.90 -0.30
CA LEU A 54 3.78 14.59 -0.22
C LEU A 54 3.05 15.60 0.68
N PRO A 55 1.80 15.97 0.35
CA PRO A 55 0.92 16.69 1.30
C PRO A 55 0.50 15.76 2.44
N ILE A 56 -0.27 16.26 3.41
CA ILE A 56 -0.85 15.40 4.48
C ILE A 56 -1.87 14.39 3.93
N GLY A 57 -2.38 14.62 2.71
CA GLY A 57 -3.39 13.79 2.07
C GLY A 57 -4.80 14.04 2.59
N LYS A 58 -5.80 13.55 1.86
CA LYS A 58 -7.21 13.62 2.28
C LYS A 58 -7.40 12.84 3.58
N ASP A 59 -8.10 13.44 4.55
CA ASP A 59 -8.33 12.85 5.89
C ASP A 59 -7.02 12.39 6.57
N ALA A 60 -5.91 13.09 6.30
CA ALA A 60 -4.55 12.74 6.72
C ALA A 60 -4.07 11.35 6.27
N GLY A 61 -4.57 10.85 5.14
CA GLY A 61 -4.22 9.52 4.63
C GLY A 61 -2.74 9.31 4.38
N TYR A 62 -1.99 10.35 4.04
CA TYR A 62 -0.56 10.19 3.73
C TYR A 62 0.35 10.30 4.96
N PHE A 63 -0.22 10.55 6.15
CA PHE A 63 0.53 10.64 7.39
C PHE A 63 1.15 9.29 7.77
N VAL A 64 2.46 9.28 8.02
CA VAL A 64 3.22 8.10 8.49
C VAL A 64 4.05 8.41 9.73
N GLY A 65 3.92 9.62 10.28
CA GLY A 65 4.61 10.07 11.47
C GLY A 65 4.14 9.39 12.76
N ASN A 66 4.88 9.63 13.84
CA ASN A 66 4.52 9.14 15.16
C ASN A 66 3.57 10.11 15.87
N VAL A 67 2.54 9.57 16.52
CA VAL A 67 1.66 10.36 17.40
C VAL A 67 2.08 10.22 18.87
N PRO A 68 1.98 11.28 19.69
CA PRO A 68 2.31 11.21 21.12
C PRO A 68 1.42 10.24 21.91
N ASP A 69 0.13 10.18 21.56
CA ASP A 69 -0.87 9.37 22.26
C ASP A 69 -2.12 9.10 21.40
N ARG A 70 -3.06 8.33 21.94
CA ARG A 70 -4.28 7.89 21.24
C ARG A 70 -5.30 9.00 20.97
N SER A 71 -5.16 10.19 21.56
CA SER A 71 -6.08 11.32 21.33
C SER A 71 -6.01 11.88 19.90
N PHE A 72 -5.01 11.47 19.12
CA PHE A 72 -4.85 11.78 17.70
C PHE A 72 -5.66 10.81 16.80
N VAL A 73 -6.19 9.72 17.36
CA VAL A 73 -6.97 8.71 16.63
C VAL A 73 -8.46 8.97 16.85
N MET A 74 -9.17 9.38 15.80
CA MET A 74 -10.64 9.55 15.84
C MET A 74 -11.36 8.20 15.80
N ASN A 75 -10.84 7.26 15.01
CA ASN A 75 -11.33 5.88 14.98
C ASN A 75 -10.21 4.92 14.63
N SER A 76 -9.87 4.02 15.55
CA SER A 76 -8.83 3.03 15.30
C SER A 76 -9.29 1.94 14.33
N ASN A 77 -10.58 1.67 14.15
CA ASN A 77 -11.05 0.57 13.33
C ASN A 77 -11.61 1.04 11.97
N LYS A 78 -11.35 2.28 11.58
CA LYS A 78 -11.68 2.82 10.26
C LYS A 78 -10.47 3.47 9.65
N ALA A 79 -10.25 3.22 8.36
CA ALA A 79 -9.24 3.92 7.59
C ALA A 79 -9.70 5.35 7.24
N PRO A 80 -8.78 6.26 6.89
CA PRO A 80 -9.09 7.46 6.12
C PRO A 80 -9.95 7.11 4.90
N LYS A 81 -10.89 7.98 4.51
CA LYS A 81 -11.95 7.60 3.55
C LYS A 81 -11.43 7.20 2.16
N SER A 82 -10.25 7.67 1.76
CA SER A 82 -9.64 7.33 0.49
C SER A 82 -8.85 6.03 0.53
N GLN A 83 -8.59 5.46 1.71
CA GLN A 83 -7.78 4.25 1.86
C GLN A 83 -8.63 2.99 1.89
N PRO A 84 -8.20 1.90 1.23
CA PRO A 84 -8.95 0.66 1.16
C PRO A 84 -9.21 0.00 2.52
N SER A 85 -8.19 -0.05 3.39
CA SER A 85 -8.32 -0.68 4.71
C SER A 85 -7.31 -0.14 5.73
N LEU A 86 -7.10 -0.85 6.83
CA LEU A 86 -6.20 -0.42 7.91
C LEU A 86 -4.71 -0.77 7.65
N TYR A 87 -4.44 -1.69 6.73
CA TYR A 87 -3.09 -2.23 6.51
C TYR A 87 -2.85 -2.44 5.02
N CYS A 88 -1.87 -1.72 4.48
CA CYS A 88 -1.31 -1.97 3.16
C CYS A 88 -0.10 -2.91 3.32
N LYS A 89 -0.10 -4.06 2.63
CA LYS A 89 0.97 -5.07 2.72
C LYS A 89 1.78 -5.19 1.42
N TRP A 90 1.55 -4.29 0.48
CA TRP A 90 2.45 -4.06 -0.64
C TRP A 90 3.60 -3.17 -0.17
N VAL A 91 4.82 -3.60 -0.43
CA VAL A 91 6.05 -2.92 -0.01
C VAL A 91 7.03 -2.83 -1.15
N PRO A 92 7.94 -1.83 -1.15
CA PRO A 92 9.09 -1.86 -2.03
C PRO A 92 9.93 -3.12 -1.83
N SER A 93 10.40 -3.70 -2.92
CA SER A 93 11.40 -4.77 -2.86
C SER A 93 12.70 -4.28 -2.20
N GLU A 94 13.51 -5.21 -1.71
CA GLU A 94 14.76 -4.89 -1.01
C GLU A 94 15.74 -4.06 -1.88
N ASP A 95 15.79 -4.35 -3.17
CA ASP A 95 16.58 -3.64 -4.18
C ASP A 95 15.95 -2.29 -4.61
N GLY A 96 14.70 -2.01 -4.22
CA GLY A 96 13.96 -0.81 -4.61
C GLY A 96 13.52 -0.79 -6.07
N GLU A 97 13.60 -1.91 -6.79
CA GLU A 97 13.25 -2.02 -8.22
C GLU A 97 11.83 -2.56 -8.46
N GLY A 98 11.06 -2.76 -7.40
CA GLY A 98 9.73 -3.36 -7.51
C GLY A 98 8.85 -3.15 -6.29
N ILE A 99 7.63 -3.67 -6.41
CA ILE A 99 6.62 -3.74 -5.34
C ILE A 99 6.23 -5.21 -5.15
N GLU A 100 6.24 -5.68 -3.92
CA GLU A 100 5.94 -7.07 -3.56
C GLU A 100 5.16 -7.17 -2.25
N TRP A 101 4.57 -8.32 -2.00
CA TRP A 101 3.85 -8.56 -0.76
C TRP A 101 4.85 -8.81 0.37
N ASN A 102 4.63 -8.20 1.53
CA ASN A 102 5.53 -8.31 2.68
C ASN A 102 5.50 -9.68 3.41
N GLY A 103 4.70 -10.64 2.94
CA GLY A 103 4.60 -11.97 3.52
C GLY A 103 3.66 -12.08 4.72
N GLU A 104 2.98 -11.01 5.13
CA GLU A 104 2.08 -11.06 6.28
C GLU A 104 0.64 -11.49 5.93
N GLU A 105 0.05 -12.31 6.79
CA GLU A 105 -1.33 -12.81 6.67
C GLU A 105 -2.40 -11.71 6.57
N LYS A 106 -3.62 -12.06 6.14
CA LYS A 106 -4.81 -11.19 6.17
C LYS A 106 -4.65 -9.89 5.38
N PHE A 107 -4.24 -10.02 4.12
CA PHE A 107 -4.17 -8.88 3.20
C PHE A 107 -5.51 -8.61 2.52
N TYR A 108 -6.43 -7.94 3.23
CA TYR A 108 -7.70 -7.54 2.65
C TYR A 108 -7.56 -6.36 1.70
N PHE A 109 -8.40 -6.33 0.66
CA PHE A 109 -8.41 -5.26 -0.35
C PHE A 109 -7.06 -5.10 -1.05
N TRP A 110 -6.37 -6.21 -1.31
CA TRP A 110 -5.02 -6.20 -1.88
C TRP A 110 -5.00 -5.59 -3.28
N GLU A 111 -6.07 -5.73 -4.08
CA GLU A 111 -6.20 -5.14 -5.41
C GLU A 111 -6.33 -3.61 -5.29
N GLU A 112 -7.26 -3.16 -4.45
CA GLU A 112 -7.49 -1.74 -4.21
C GLU A 112 -6.29 -1.05 -3.56
N TRP A 113 -5.53 -1.76 -2.73
CA TRP A 113 -4.27 -1.26 -2.19
C TRP A 113 -3.19 -1.10 -3.25
N LEU A 114 -3.07 -2.06 -4.18
CA LEU A 114 -2.13 -1.95 -5.29
C LEU A 114 -2.47 -0.72 -6.14
N TRP A 115 -3.75 -0.57 -6.49
CA TRP A 115 -4.26 0.57 -7.23
C TRP A 115 -4.07 1.89 -6.49
N TYR A 116 -4.29 1.91 -5.18
CA TYR A 116 -4.07 3.09 -4.34
C TYR A 116 -2.60 3.53 -4.39
N LEU A 117 -1.64 2.62 -4.19
CA LEU A 117 -0.22 2.96 -4.29
C LEU A 117 0.16 3.49 -5.68
N LEU A 118 -0.45 2.92 -6.72
CA LEU A 118 -0.21 3.30 -8.10
C LEU A 118 -0.64 4.74 -8.37
N VAL A 119 -1.91 5.06 -8.13
CA VAL A 119 -2.52 6.34 -8.46
C VAL A 119 -2.08 7.47 -7.52
N GLU A 120 -1.91 7.17 -6.23
CA GLU A 120 -1.65 8.21 -5.23
C GLU A 120 -0.15 8.52 -5.10
N PHE A 121 0.73 7.58 -5.44
CA PHE A 121 2.17 7.73 -5.22
C PHE A 121 3.03 7.44 -6.44
N LEU A 122 2.95 6.23 -7.01
CA LEU A 122 3.89 5.79 -8.06
C LEU A 122 3.74 6.61 -9.34
N GLU A 123 2.52 6.80 -9.84
CA GLU A 123 2.24 7.59 -11.04
C GLU A 123 2.60 9.07 -10.88
N PRO A 124 2.18 9.78 -9.80
CA PRO A 124 2.59 11.16 -9.57
C PRO A 124 4.10 11.34 -9.45
N TRP A 125 4.83 10.33 -8.96
CA TRP A 125 6.29 10.33 -8.92
C TRP A 125 6.95 9.93 -10.25
N GLY A 126 6.16 9.50 -11.23
CA GLY A 126 6.60 9.18 -12.58
C GLY A 126 7.14 7.77 -12.74
N TYR A 127 6.70 6.80 -11.95
CA TYR A 127 7.03 5.40 -12.12
C TYR A 127 5.99 4.66 -12.95
N THR A 128 6.46 3.63 -13.64
CA THR A 128 5.62 2.68 -14.35
C THR A 128 5.84 1.28 -13.78
N LEU A 129 4.75 0.63 -13.43
CA LEU A 129 4.71 -0.69 -12.83
C LEU A 129 4.31 -1.73 -13.88
N ASN A 130 5.06 -2.83 -13.93
CA ASN A 130 4.87 -3.92 -14.88
C ASN A 130 5.14 -5.26 -14.19
N GLY A 131 4.42 -6.31 -14.54
CA GLY A 131 4.77 -7.66 -14.08
C GLY A 131 3.58 -8.53 -13.80
N THR A 132 3.85 -9.64 -13.14
CA THR A 132 2.86 -10.68 -12.88
C THR A 132 3.08 -11.24 -11.48
N VAL A 133 2.03 -11.18 -10.67
CA VAL A 133 2.01 -11.72 -9.31
C VAL A 133 0.89 -12.74 -9.24
N THR A 134 1.23 -13.96 -8.82
CA THR A 134 0.21 -14.99 -8.56
C THR A 134 -0.29 -14.85 -7.14
N TRP A 135 -1.57 -15.11 -6.91
CA TRP A 135 -2.15 -15.12 -5.58
C TRP A 135 -2.93 -16.42 -5.33
N LYS A 136 -3.01 -16.83 -4.07
CA LYS A 136 -3.74 -18.01 -3.63
C LYS A 136 -4.36 -17.76 -2.25
N GLY A 137 -5.67 -17.92 -2.15
CA GLY A 137 -6.40 -17.95 -0.89
C GLY A 137 -6.42 -19.33 -0.24
N GLU A 138 -7.28 -19.49 0.76
CA GLU A 138 -7.35 -20.72 1.56
C GLU A 138 -8.10 -21.86 0.85
N ALA A 139 -9.02 -21.54 -0.08
CA ALA A 139 -9.72 -22.54 -0.88
C ALA A 139 -8.86 -23.02 -2.06
N GLU A 140 -9.03 -24.29 -2.45
CA GLU A 140 -8.23 -24.92 -3.52
C GLU A 140 -8.41 -24.24 -4.88
N ASP A 141 -9.59 -23.71 -5.13
CA ASP A 141 -9.99 -22.96 -6.31
C ASP A 141 -9.91 -21.44 -6.13
N ASP A 142 -9.48 -20.93 -4.98
CA ASP A 142 -9.28 -19.49 -4.79
C ASP A 142 -7.85 -19.11 -5.15
N TYR A 143 -7.58 -18.96 -6.45
CA TYR A 143 -6.29 -18.51 -6.94
C TYR A 143 -6.40 -17.79 -8.28
N GLY A 144 -5.38 -17.01 -8.57
CA GLY A 144 -5.35 -16.24 -9.79
C GLY A 144 -4.04 -15.51 -9.99
N VAL A 145 -4.08 -14.57 -10.92
CA VAL A 145 -2.92 -13.81 -11.37
C VAL A 145 -3.32 -12.34 -11.49
N ILE A 146 -2.48 -11.47 -10.94
CA ILE A 146 -2.51 -10.03 -11.19
C ILE A 146 -1.48 -9.76 -12.27
N ILE A 147 -1.90 -9.18 -13.38
CA ILE A 147 -1.01 -8.74 -14.45
C ILE A 147 -1.03 -7.23 -14.47
N MET A 148 0.13 -6.60 -14.34
CA MET A 148 0.30 -5.16 -14.49
C MET A 148 1.04 -4.89 -15.80
N ARG A 149 0.47 -4.05 -16.66
CA ARG A 149 1.08 -3.59 -17.91
C ARG A 149 0.94 -2.08 -18.02
N ASP A 150 2.06 -1.38 -17.92
CA ASP A 150 2.12 0.09 -18.02
C ASP A 150 1.07 0.78 -17.14
N ASN A 151 1.02 0.41 -15.86
CA ASN A 151 0.06 0.89 -14.84
C ASN A 151 -1.41 0.50 -15.09
N ILE A 152 -1.66 -0.42 -16.01
CA ILE A 152 -2.98 -1.01 -16.20
C ILE A 152 -2.97 -2.40 -15.58
N ASP A 153 -3.83 -2.63 -14.60
CA ASP A 153 -4.02 -3.93 -13.99
C ASP A 153 -5.12 -4.74 -14.68
N GLU A 154 -4.85 -6.03 -14.81
CA GLU A 154 -5.79 -7.05 -15.27
C GLU A 154 -5.72 -8.21 -14.27
N VAL A 155 -6.80 -8.41 -13.51
CA VAL A 155 -6.92 -9.52 -12.57
C VAL A 155 -7.62 -10.71 -13.24
N ILE A 156 -6.89 -11.81 -13.38
CA ILE A 156 -7.36 -13.03 -14.01
C ILE A 156 -7.56 -14.10 -12.93
N TRP A 157 -8.81 -14.44 -12.69
CA TRP A 157 -9.22 -15.56 -11.84
C TRP A 157 -9.01 -16.86 -12.61
N GLN A 158 -8.21 -17.76 -12.07
CA GLN A 158 -7.91 -19.05 -12.70
C GLN A 158 -8.72 -20.20 -12.07
N GLY A 159 -9.37 -19.94 -10.93
CA GLY A 159 -10.32 -20.84 -10.31
C GLY A 159 -11.76 -20.62 -10.78
N LYS A 160 -12.25 -21.58 -11.57
CA LYS A 160 -13.65 -22.02 -11.60
C LYS A 160 -13.65 -23.52 -11.91
N GLY A 161 -13.95 -24.34 -10.91
CA GLY A 161 -14.45 -25.70 -11.11
C GLY A 161 -15.96 -25.67 -11.25
#